data_AF-A0A2E3EL06-F1
#
_entry.id   AF-A0A2E3EL06-F1
#
_cell.length_a   1.000
_cell.length_b   1.000
_cell.length_c   1.000
_cell.angle_alpha   90.00
_cell.angle_beta   90.00
_cell.angle_gamma   90.00
#
_symmetry.space_group_name_H-M   'P 1'
#
loop_
_entity.id
_entity.type
_entity.pdbx_description
1 polymer ?
#
loop_
_entity_poly.entity_id
_entity_poly.type
_entity_poly.pdbx_seq_one_letter_code
_entity_poly.pdbx_strand_id
1 'polypeptide(L)'
;MTLIDLPVSDAMARPAAEAPPPAPSPMAAAGLPPPHAVAVCLHAGPDRLNGRLVWDAGGGWSFVAAGGHLPEDVAGRLADPATAVAVEPGVDRRAIRRRRLGPLRLGCLSVETARGIVRLDAAIPAPVVDQLPRPAEALPAMLDGRSLNRRRLPALVTAIGPYEAVAEVTGPAALLVPGTLMTLTVVRPWADPFRLRSRIVAVESGTETVRVLLRMADPAAIDRAAVLAACTAPGFGIQALWTHGLKPRGLMRHLRVVPAAGAADMVTARALRRDANQFYGRRPEARDPADWADRLDGSSILFLAYLGDKPIATARLVVNGGDRSLSELQAQVPVPDTFWEGGFVEVSRLVVHPDFRGNRIRYDLFREVERLSLSMGVRFMLFDAIPRLVPMYQAVGGKPLPLTKKHPDSDETVRVMYVDMRSILGRVNRFSAVWLAGFGSTLGRHLAIEGRGPTDAILGPKRRGVGAAVIRNMGRLLARASG
;
A
#
# COMPACT_ATOMS: atom_id res chain seq x y z
N MET A 1 -44.39 -7.11 -21.68
CA MET A 1 -43.55 -6.42 -22.69
C MET A 1 -42.32 -7.29 -22.88
N THR A 2 -42.09 -7.66 -24.13
CA THR A 2 -41.32 -8.80 -24.62
C THR A 2 -39.84 -8.76 -24.24
N LEU A 3 -39.34 -9.88 -23.72
CA LEU A 3 -37.93 -10.22 -23.63
C LEU A 3 -37.34 -10.19 -25.05
N ILE A 4 -36.29 -9.40 -25.25
CA ILE A 4 -35.50 -9.42 -26.48
C ILE A 4 -34.34 -10.38 -26.23
N ASP A 5 -34.42 -11.53 -26.90
CA ASP A 5 -33.33 -12.46 -27.12
C ASP A 5 -32.19 -11.74 -27.89
N LEU A 6 -30.97 -11.86 -27.37
CA LEU A 6 -29.75 -11.59 -28.13
C LEU A 6 -29.02 -12.92 -28.35
N PRO A 7 -28.52 -13.17 -29.58
CA PRO A 7 -28.09 -14.49 -30.01
C PRO A 7 -26.74 -14.89 -29.41
N VAL A 8 -26.69 -16.15 -28.99
CA VAL A 8 -25.46 -16.91 -28.73
C VAL A 8 -24.84 -17.23 -30.09
N SER A 9 -23.69 -16.63 -30.40
CA SER A 9 -22.83 -17.07 -31.51
C SER A 9 -21.59 -17.76 -30.95
N ASP A 10 -21.65 -19.09 -30.88
CA ASP A 10 -20.47 -19.95 -30.88
C ASP A 10 -20.02 -20.13 -32.34
N ALA A 11 -18.81 -19.68 -32.67
CA ALA A 11 -17.81 -20.44 -33.45
C ALA A 11 -16.66 -19.53 -33.96
N MET A 12 -15.47 -19.84 -33.43
CA MET A 12 -14.18 -19.93 -34.12
C MET A 12 -13.49 -18.66 -34.65
N ALA A 13 -12.47 -18.23 -33.89
CA ALA A 13 -11.10 -18.19 -34.39
C ALA A 13 -10.15 -18.66 -33.28
N ARG A 14 -9.69 -19.92 -33.38
CA ARG A 14 -8.58 -20.41 -32.55
C ARG A 14 -7.32 -19.63 -32.95
N PRO A 15 -6.59 -18.96 -32.03
CA PRO A 15 -5.23 -18.56 -32.32
C PRO A 15 -4.41 -19.82 -32.54
N ALA A 16 -3.57 -19.81 -33.57
CA ALA A 16 -2.62 -20.88 -33.85
C ALA A 16 -1.83 -21.21 -32.57
N ALA A 17 -1.73 -22.49 -32.25
CA ALA A 17 -0.87 -22.96 -31.17
C ALA A 17 0.57 -22.57 -31.50
N GLU A 18 1.08 -21.52 -30.84
CA GLU A 18 2.51 -21.29 -30.77
C GLU A 18 3.13 -22.54 -30.13
N ALA A 19 4.15 -23.08 -30.80
CA ALA A 19 4.91 -24.22 -30.30
C ALA A 19 5.37 -23.92 -28.86
N PRO A 20 5.33 -24.92 -27.96
CA PRO A 20 5.84 -24.74 -26.60
C PRO A 20 7.27 -24.19 -26.67
N PRO A 21 7.63 -23.21 -25.83
CA PRO A 21 8.98 -22.72 -25.77
C PRO A 21 9.92 -23.91 -25.56
N PRO A 22 11.07 -23.97 -26.25
CA PRO A 22 12.02 -25.05 -26.05
C PRO A 22 12.32 -25.18 -24.57
N ALA A 23 12.30 -26.41 -24.06
CA ALA A 23 12.69 -26.71 -22.69
C ALA A 23 14.01 -25.96 -22.37
N PRO A 24 14.15 -25.36 -21.18
CA PRO A 24 15.36 -24.64 -20.83
C PRO A 24 16.54 -25.57 -21.07
N SER A 25 17.39 -25.20 -22.04
CA SER A 25 18.65 -25.89 -22.24
C SER A 25 19.40 -25.84 -20.91
N PRO A 26 19.99 -26.96 -20.44
CA PRO A 26 20.87 -26.92 -19.29
C PRO A 26 21.90 -25.84 -19.57
N MET A 27 22.02 -24.86 -18.66
CA MET A 27 22.93 -23.74 -18.75
C MET A 27 24.26 -24.21 -19.33
N ALA A 28 24.49 -23.91 -20.61
CA ALA A 28 25.83 -23.93 -21.14
C ALA A 28 26.59 -22.95 -20.26
N ALA A 29 27.64 -23.44 -19.58
CA ALA A 29 28.56 -22.67 -18.79
C ALA A 29 29.33 -21.68 -19.69
N ALA A 30 28.62 -20.68 -20.19
CA ALA A 30 29.17 -19.58 -20.95
C ALA A 30 29.92 -18.69 -19.95
N GLY A 31 31.23 -18.89 -19.89
CA GLY A 31 32.25 -18.03 -19.27
C GLY A 31 31.79 -17.27 -18.04
N LEU A 32 32.11 -17.81 -16.85
CA LEU A 32 32.09 -17.03 -15.62
C LEU A 32 32.71 -15.65 -15.90
N PRO A 33 32.02 -14.54 -15.62
CA PRO A 33 32.61 -13.22 -15.81
C PRO A 33 33.94 -13.17 -15.04
N PRO A 34 34.96 -12.44 -15.54
CA PRO A 34 36.21 -12.30 -14.81
C PRO A 34 35.91 -11.90 -13.36
N PRO A 35 36.67 -12.44 -12.37
CA PRO A 35 36.39 -12.20 -10.96
C PRO A 35 36.23 -10.71 -10.74
N HIS A 36 35.04 -10.31 -10.30
CA HIS A 36 34.65 -8.92 -10.16
C HIS A 36 35.35 -8.34 -8.94
N ALA A 37 36.63 -8.00 -9.08
CA ALA A 37 37.47 -7.49 -8.02
C ALA A 37 37.21 -6.00 -7.82
N VAL A 38 36.46 -5.64 -6.78
CA VAL A 38 36.11 -4.25 -6.50
C VAL A 38 37.16 -3.63 -5.60
N ALA A 39 37.77 -2.52 -6.03
CA ALA A 39 38.67 -1.77 -5.18
C ALA A 39 37.95 -1.27 -3.92
N VAL A 40 38.49 -1.58 -2.75
CA VAL A 40 37.93 -1.17 -1.46
C VAL A 40 39.02 -0.67 -0.51
N CYS A 41 38.59 0.08 0.50
CA CYS A 41 39.37 0.32 1.70
C CYS A 41 38.79 -0.52 2.84
N LEU A 42 39.60 -1.40 3.42
CA LEU A 42 39.30 -2.12 4.66
C LEU A 42 39.72 -1.23 5.84
N HIS A 43 38.85 -1.13 6.82
CA HIS A 43 39.09 -0.51 8.11
C HIS A 43 39.20 -1.62 9.17
N ALA A 44 40.29 -1.63 9.91
CA ALA A 44 40.51 -2.53 11.04
C ALA A 44 40.85 -1.67 12.26
N GLY A 45 39.85 -1.36 13.08
CA GLY A 45 40.01 -0.33 14.11
C GLY A 45 40.41 1.04 13.50
N PRO A 46 41.53 1.66 13.90
CA PRO A 46 42.00 2.94 13.35
C PRO A 46 42.68 2.80 11.97
N ASP A 47 43.11 1.60 11.58
CA ASP A 47 43.93 1.40 10.40
C ASP A 47 43.11 1.29 9.12
N ARG A 48 43.78 1.58 8.01
CA ARG A 48 43.17 1.61 6.68
C ARG A 48 44.05 0.89 5.69
N LEU A 49 43.53 -0.18 5.12
CA LEU A 49 44.21 -0.98 4.12
C LEU A 49 43.50 -0.83 2.76
N ASN A 50 44.28 -0.58 1.71
CA ASN A 50 43.76 -0.60 0.35
C ASN A 50 43.87 -2.02 -0.21
N GLY A 51 42.86 -2.44 -0.96
CA GLY A 51 42.84 -3.76 -1.56
C GLY A 51 41.62 -3.95 -2.45
N ARG A 52 41.23 -5.21 -2.63
CA ARG A 52 40.07 -5.59 -3.44
C ARG A 52 39.18 -6.57 -2.69
N LEU A 53 37.86 -6.42 -2.84
CA LEU A 53 36.92 -7.48 -2.49
C LEU A 53 36.79 -8.46 -3.66
N VAL A 54 36.92 -9.73 -3.36
CA VAL A 54 36.82 -10.85 -4.30
C VAL A 54 35.84 -11.86 -3.72
N TRP A 55 34.94 -12.37 -4.57
CA TRP A 55 34.07 -13.48 -4.21
C TRP A 55 34.89 -14.78 -4.24
N ASP A 56 34.91 -15.51 -3.13
CA ASP A 56 35.65 -16.76 -3.03
C ASP A 56 34.84 -17.95 -3.57
N ALA A 57 35.55 -19.06 -3.82
CA ALA A 57 34.92 -20.30 -4.29
C ALA A 57 34.06 -20.99 -3.22
N GLY A 58 34.22 -20.61 -1.94
CA GLY A 58 33.45 -21.12 -0.81
C GLY A 58 32.11 -20.40 -0.61
N GLY A 59 31.80 -19.39 -1.42
CA GLY A 59 30.54 -18.64 -1.36
C GLY A 59 30.57 -17.42 -0.42
N GLY A 60 31.75 -16.87 -0.13
CA GLY A 60 31.96 -15.72 0.75
C GLY A 60 32.71 -14.56 0.09
N TRP A 61 32.86 -13.46 0.85
CA TRP A 61 33.63 -12.30 0.44
C TRP A 61 34.99 -12.26 1.14
N SER A 62 36.04 -12.15 0.34
CA SER A 62 37.41 -12.02 0.82
C SER A 62 37.98 -10.66 0.42
N PHE A 63 38.55 -9.94 1.39
CA PHE A 63 39.43 -8.80 1.11
C PHE A 63 40.83 -9.31 0.81
N VAL A 64 41.44 -8.80 -0.26
CA VAL A 64 42.83 -9.07 -0.65
C VAL A 64 43.61 -7.75 -0.63
N ALA A 65 44.59 -7.65 0.25
CA ALA A 65 45.45 -6.47 0.39
C ALA A 65 46.26 -6.21 -0.88
N ALA A 66 46.39 -4.93 -1.27
CA ALA A 66 47.11 -4.55 -2.49
C ALA A 66 48.61 -4.95 -2.48
N GLY A 67 49.22 -5.05 -1.29
CA GLY A 67 50.61 -5.47 -1.12
C GLY A 67 50.83 -6.97 -1.02
N GLY A 68 49.78 -7.80 -1.13
CA GLY A 68 49.87 -9.26 -1.03
C GLY A 68 50.18 -9.81 0.37
N HIS A 69 50.27 -8.95 1.39
CA HIS A 69 50.45 -9.31 2.79
C HIS A 69 49.72 -8.31 3.70
N LEU A 70 49.42 -8.69 4.94
CA LEU A 70 48.94 -7.76 5.98
C LEU A 70 50.12 -7.28 6.84
N PRO A 71 50.20 -5.98 7.18
CA PRO A 71 51.10 -5.50 8.21
C PRO A 71 50.91 -6.26 9.54
N GLU A 72 51.98 -6.59 10.24
CA GLU A 72 51.93 -7.42 11.47
C GLU A 72 51.03 -6.81 12.56
N ASP A 73 51.07 -5.49 12.71
CA ASP A 73 50.26 -4.74 13.66
C ASP A 73 48.76 -4.79 13.33
N VAL A 74 48.40 -4.83 12.04
CA VAL A 74 47.02 -4.97 11.59
C VAL A 74 46.56 -6.42 11.70
N ALA A 75 47.43 -7.37 11.36
CA ALA A 75 47.15 -8.80 11.52
C ALA A 75 46.91 -9.18 12.99
N GLY A 76 47.75 -8.69 13.90
CA GLY A 76 47.58 -8.88 15.34
C GLY A 76 46.26 -8.31 15.87
N ARG A 77 45.80 -7.18 15.34
CA ARG A 77 44.48 -6.62 15.68
C ARG A 77 43.33 -7.44 15.12
N LEU A 78 43.40 -7.86 13.86
CA LEU A 78 42.36 -8.67 13.24
C LEU A 78 42.23 -10.07 13.85
N ALA A 79 43.25 -10.53 14.59
CA ALA A 79 43.17 -11.76 15.39
C ALA A 79 42.25 -11.61 16.62
N ASP A 80 42.01 -10.39 17.10
CA ASP A 80 41.02 -10.11 18.14
C ASP A 80 39.60 -10.08 17.53
N PRO A 81 38.68 -10.99 17.91
CA PRO A 81 37.30 -10.99 17.42
C PRO A 81 36.53 -9.71 17.73
N ALA A 82 36.95 -8.94 18.75
CA ALA A 82 36.34 -7.66 19.10
C ALA A 82 36.75 -6.52 18.14
N THR A 83 37.78 -6.71 17.31
CA THR A 83 38.21 -5.70 16.35
C THR A 83 37.12 -5.43 15.33
N ALA A 84 36.64 -4.20 15.33
CA ALA A 84 35.65 -3.76 14.35
C ALA A 84 36.28 -3.74 12.95
N VAL A 85 35.72 -4.53 12.05
CA VAL A 85 36.07 -4.55 10.63
C VAL A 85 35.01 -3.82 9.83
N ALA A 86 35.44 -2.97 8.89
CA ALA A 86 34.51 -2.32 7.98
C ALA A 86 35.06 -2.09 6.58
N VAL A 87 34.20 -2.04 5.58
CA VAL A 87 34.58 -1.84 4.16
C VAL A 87 33.99 -0.55 3.57
N GLU A 88 34.81 0.18 2.82
CA GLU A 88 34.43 1.35 2.02
C GLU A 88 34.73 1.07 0.54
N PRO A 89 33.71 0.72 -0.28
CA PRO A 89 33.93 0.49 -1.71
C PRO A 89 34.32 1.75 -2.48
N GLY A 90 35.32 1.62 -3.36
CA GLY A 90 35.83 2.72 -4.18
C GLY A 90 34.82 3.24 -5.21
N VAL A 91 34.02 2.34 -5.79
CA VAL A 91 33.07 2.64 -6.88
C VAL A 91 32.00 3.68 -6.52
N ASP A 92 31.60 3.73 -5.25
CA ASP A 92 30.56 4.62 -4.73
C ASP A 92 31.08 5.62 -3.69
N ARG A 93 32.40 5.70 -3.48
CA ARG A 93 33.02 6.45 -2.39
C ARG A 93 32.50 7.89 -2.26
N ARG A 94 32.40 8.62 -3.38
CA ARG A 94 31.88 10.00 -3.40
C ARG A 94 30.40 10.06 -3.01
N ALA A 95 29.60 9.09 -3.46
CA ALA A 95 28.16 9.03 -3.19
C ALA A 95 27.86 8.62 -1.74
N ILE A 96 28.65 7.70 -1.19
CA ILE A 96 28.64 7.25 0.21
C ILE A 96 28.97 8.44 1.12
N ARG A 97 30.08 9.14 0.87
CA ARG A 97 30.52 10.32 1.64
C ARG A 97 29.50 11.46 1.61
N ARG A 98 28.94 11.79 0.44
CA ARG A 98 27.91 12.83 0.31
C ARG A 98 26.67 12.55 1.17
N ARG A 99 26.35 11.27 1.38
CA ARG A 99 25.23 10.83 2.21
C ARG A 99 25.61 10.60 3.67
N ARG A 100 26.87 10.84 4.05
CA ARG A 100 27.39 10.59 5.40
C ARG A 100 27.20 9.14 5.84
N LEU A 101 27.22 8.21 4.88
CA LEU A 101 27.21 6.78 5.17
C LEU A 101 28.62 6.37 5.57
N GLY A 102 28.79 5.84 6.78
CA GLY A 102 30.08 5.31 7.23
C GLY A 102 30.49 4.03 6.49
N PRO A 103 31.72 3.54 6.66
CA PRO A 103 32.14 2.20 6.22
C PRO A 103 31.16 1.12 6.69
N LEU A 104 30.95 0.06 5.90
CA LEU A 104 30.02 -1.02 6.23
C LEU A 104 30.72 -1.92 7.23
N ARG A 105 30.19 -2.04 8.44
CA ARG A 105 30.73 -3.00 9.41
C ARG A 105 30.38 -4.43 8.98
N LEU A 106 31.36 -5.31 9.04
CA LEU A 106 31.25 -6.74 8.71
C LEU A 106 32.00 -7.54 9.78
N GLY A 107 31.65 -8.81 9.96
CA GLY A 107 32.44 -9.71 10.80
C GLY A 107 33.74 -10.12 10.12
N CYS A 108 34.74 -10.51 10.89
CA CYS A 108 35.96 -11.15 10.41
C CYS A 108 35.87 -12.65 10.72
N LEU A 109 35.86 -13.49 9.68
CA LEU A 109 35.79 -14.94 9.83
C LEU A 109 37.17 -15.57 10.00
N SER A 110 38.14 -15.14 9.20
CA SER A 110 39.51 -15.64 9.26
C SER A 110 40.50 -14.70 8.57
N VAL A 111 41.78 -14.81 8.93
CA VAL A 111 42.86 -14.00 8.39
C VAL A 111 44.00 -14.89 7.89
N GLU A 112 44.42 -14.72 6.64
CA GLU A 112 45.64 -15.34 6.07
C GLU A 112 46.70 -14.25 5.86
N THR A 113 47.44 -13.93 6.92
CA THR A 113 48.41 -12.81 6.98
C THR A 113 49.42 -12.82 5.84
N ALA A 114 50.05 -13.97 5.57
CA ALA A 114 51.09 -14.14 4.55
C ALA A 114 50.60 -13.90 3.12
N ARG A 115 49.28 -14.00 2.89
CA ARG A 115 48.65 -13.80 1.57
C ARG A 115 47.86 -12.50 1.50
N GLY A 116 47.80 -11.75 2.60
CA GLY A 116 47.05 -10.50 2.64
C GLY A 116 45.54 -10.68 2.63
N ILE A 117 45.00 -11.85 3.02
CA ILE A 117 43.58 -12.17 2.85
C ILE A 117 42.83 -12.06 4.18
N VAL A 118 41.67 -11.40 4.16
CA VAL A 118 40.71 -11.36 5.28
C VAL A 118 39.36 -11.86 4.77
N ARG A 119 38.87 -12.97 5.31
CA ARG A 119 37.53 -13.50 4.99
C ARG A 119 36.49 -12.79 5.85
N LEU A 120 35.45 -12.28 5.22
CA LEU A 120 34.45 -11.42 5.85
C LEU A 120 33.14 -12.19 6.04
N ASP A 121 32.51 -11.98 7.18
CA ASP A 121 31.15 -12.44 7.41
C ASP A 121 30.17 -11.47 6.73
N ALA A 122 29.57 -11.95 5.65
CA ALA A 122 28.52 -11.26 4.91
C ALA A 122 27.20 -12.04 4.93
N ALA A 123 27.01 -12.95 5.90
CA ALA A 123 25.75 -13.66 6.07
C ALA A 123 24.62 -12.72 6.49
N ILE A 124 23.39 -13.08 6.14
CA ILE A 124 22.21 -12.30 6.47
C ILE A 124 21.81 -12.65 7.91
N PRO A 125 21.78 -11.69 8.85
CA PRO A 125 21.41 -12.00 10.23
C PRO A 125 19.95 -12.46 10.31
N ALA A 126 19.73 -13.70 10.75
CA ALA A 126 18.38 -14.25 10.93
C ALA A 126 17.43 -13.34 11.75
N PRO A 127 17.87 -12.73 12.88
CA PRO A 127 17.00 -11.85 13.66
C PRO A 127 16.49 -10.63 12.89
N VAL A 128 17.27 -10.12 11.92
CA VAL A 128 16.85 -9.00 11.07
C VAL A 128 15.76 -9.45 10.11
N VAL A 129 15.95 -10.61 9.46
CA VAL A 129 15.01 -11.16 8.48
C VAL A 129 13.68 -11.51 9.14
N ASP A 130 13.70 -12.09 10.32
CA ASP A 130 12.51 -12.58 11.02
C ASP A 130 11.61 -11.44 11.50
N GLN A 131 12.18 -10.25 11.72
CA GLN A 131 11.43 -9.06 12.14
C GLN A 131 10.93 -8.22 10.95
N LEU A 132 11.41 -8.48 9.73
CA LEU A 132 11.01 -7.69 8.58
C LEU A 132 9.61 -8.08 8.09
N PRO A 133 8.75 -7.09 7.80
CA PRO A 133 7.43 -7.35 7.23
C PRO A 133 7.54 -8.08 5.90
N ARG A 134 6.73 -9.12 5.72
CA ARG A 134 6.70 -9.90 4.49
C ARG A 134 5.48 -9.52 3.66
N PRO A 135 5.64 -9.19 2.37
CA PRO A 135 4.50 -9.07 1.47
C PRO A 135 3.81 -10.44 1.31
N ALA A 136 2.51 -10.43 1.00
CA ALA A 136 1.76 -11.68 0.77
C ALA A 136 2.34 -12.50 -0.39
N GLU A 137 2.85 -11.79 -1.42
CA GLU A 137 3.60 -12.34 -2.54
C GLU A 137 4.90 -11.56 -2.70
N ALA A 138 5.97 -12.24 -3.14
CA ALA A 138 7.25 -11.57 -3.39
C ALA A 138 7.09 -10.49 -4.47
N LEU A 139 7.65 -9.30 -4.23
CA LEU A 139 7.41 -8.15 -5.11
C LEU A 139 8.43 -8.16 -6.26
N PRO A 140 7.99 -8.17 -7.53
CA PRO A 140 8.88 -8.04 -8.67
C PRO A 140 9.66 -6.74 -8.64
N ALA A 141 10.97 -6.85 -8.81
CA ALA A 141 11.89 -5.74 -8.69
C ALA A 141 13.07 -5.86 -9.68
N MET A 142 13.82 -4.76 -9.77
CA MET A 142 15.04 -4.67 -10.53
C MET A 142 16.12 -4.02 -9.66
N LEU A 143 17.29 -4.64 -9.58
CA LEU A 143 18.44 -4.08 -8.89
C LEU A 143 19.40 -3.48 -9.93
N ASP A 144 19.73 -2.20 -9.76
CA ASP A 144 20.74 -1.52 -10.56
C ASP A 144 21.77 -0.79 -9.69
N GLY A 145 23.01 -0.67 -10.18
CA GLY A 145 24.09 -0.05 -9.42
C GLY A 145 25.39 0.01 -10.20
N ARG A 146 26.33 0.83 -9.73
CA ARG A 146 27.61 1.01 -10.42
C ARG A 146 28.50 -0.22 -10.35
N SER A 147 28.43 -0.99 -9.27
CA SER A 147 29.17 -2.25 -9.13
C SER A 147 28.64 -3.36 -10.03
N LEU A 148 27.51 -3.17 -10.72
CA LEU A 148 26.95 -4.16 -11.63
C LEU A 148 27.48 -3.99 -13.08
N ASN A 149 28.44 -3.10 -13.32
CA ASN A 149 29.00 -2.82 -14.66
C ASN A 149 27.92 -2.56 -15.72
N ARG A 150 26.99 -1.65 -15.41
CA ARG A 150 25.83 -1.27 -16.27
C ARG A 150 24.79 -2.38 -16.48
N ARG A 151 24.88 -3.50 -15.77
CA ARG A 151 23.83 -4.54 -15.76
C ARG A 151 22.70 -4.13 -14.82
N ARG A 152 21.51 -4.67 -15.10
CA ARG A 152 20.35 -4.62 -14.21
C ARG A 152 19.95 -6.07 -13.94
N LEU A 153 19.81 -6.41 -12.66
CA LEU A 153 19.54 -7.79 -12.25
C LEU A 153 18.08 -7.90 -11.80
N PRO A 154 17.28 -8.82 -12.38
CA PRO A 154 15.97 -9.14 -11.88
C PRO A 154 16.02 -9.55 -10.40
N ALA A 155 15.03 -9.13 -9.63
CA ALA A 155 14.95 -9.46 -8.22
C ALA A 155 13.50 -9.67 -7.77
N LEU A 156 13.33 -10.42 -6.68
CA LEU A 156 12.07 -10.59 -5.96
C LEU A 156 12.26 -10.13 -4.52
N VAL A 157 11.53 -9.10 -4.08
CA VAL A 157 11.59 -8.61 -2.70
C VAL A 157 10.71 -9.50 -1.83
N THR A 158 11.33 -10.25 -0.92
CA THR A 158 10.66 -11.24 -0.06
C THR A 158 10.36 -10.70 1.34
N ALA A 159 11.02 -9.63 1.75
CA ALA A 159 10.68 -8.88 2.96
C ALA A 159 11.06 -7.41 2.81
N ILE A 160 10.26 -6.49 3.36
CA ILE A 160 10.53 -5.05 3.29
C ILE A 160 9.97 -4.30 4.50
N GLY A 161 10.84 -3.55 5.14
CA GLY A 161 10.52 -2.55 6.14
C GLY A 161 11.04 -1.18 5.74
N PRO A 162 10.89 -0.16 6.60
CA PRO A 162 11.33 1.19 6.28
C PRO A 162 12.84 1.33 6.08
N TYR A 163 13.62 0.59 6.86
CA TYR A 163 15.08 0.73 6.88
C TYR A 163 15.77 -0.33 6.04
N GLU A 164 15.14 -1.49 5.83
CA GLU A 164 15.79 -2.66 5.26
C GLU A 164 14.84 -3.47 4.38
N ALA A 165 15.40 -4.19 3.42
CA ALA A 165 14.68 -5.10 2.54
C ALA A 165 15.53 -6.34 2.25
N VAL A 166 14.88 -7.48 2.10
CA VAL A 166 15.48 -8.73 1.64
C VAL A 166 14.99 -8.99 0.23
N ALA A 167 15.91 -9.27 -0.69
CA ALA A 167 15.58 -9.63 -2.06
C ALA A 167 16.33 -10.88 -2.52
N GLU A 168 15.68 -11.70 -3.33
CA GLU A 168 16.29 -12.76 -4.10
C GLU A 168 16.62 -12.21 -5.48
N VAL A 169 17.89 -12.27 -5.87
CA VAL A 169 18.41 -11.66 -7.09
C VAL A 169 18.83 -12.76 -8.05
N THR A 170 18.37 -12.67 -9.28
CA THR A 170 18.80 -13.57 -10.35
C THR A 170 20.09 -13.02 -10.96
N GLY A 171 21.20 -13.72 -10.72
CA GLY A 171 22.51 -13.34 -11.25
C GLY A 171 23.66 -13.82 -10.36
N PRO A 172 24.91 -13.62 -10.80
CA PRO A 172 26.08 -14.11 -10.07
C PRO A 172 26.34 -13.29 -8.80
N ALA A 173 26.54 -13.98 -7.67
CA ALA A 173 26.82 -13.37 -6.36
C ALA A 173 28.05 -12.45 -6.40
N ALA A 174 29.04 -12.78 -7.23
CA ALA A 174 30.25 -11.99 -7.43
C ALA A 174 30.01 -10.54 -7.88
N LEU A 175 28.83 -10.19 -8.43
CA LEU A 175 28.50 -8.80 -8.79
C LEU A 175 27.91 -7.98 -7.62
N LEU A 176 27.41 -8.66 -6.59
CA LEU A 176 26.64 -8.08 -5.49
C LEU A 176 27.59 -7.76 -4.33
N VAL A 177 28.35 -6.68 -4.45
CA VAL A 177 29.46 -6.40 -3.52
C VAL A 177 28.99 -5.69 -2.24
N PRO A 178 29.26 -6.22 -1.03
CA PRO A 178 28.91 -5.59 0.22
C PRO A 178 29.43 -4.16 0.32
N GLY A 179 28.59 -3.30 0.85
CA GLY A 179 28.88 -1.90 1.09
C GLY A 179 28.62 -0.97 -0.10
N THR A 180 28.36 -1.51 -1.30
CA THR A 180 28.08 -0.71 -2.50
C THR A 180 26.65 -0.17 -2.51
N LEU A 181 26.42 0.92 -3.25
CA LEU A 181 25.11 1.53 -3.37
C LEU A 181 24.36 0.98 -4.58
N MET A 182 23.12 0.58 -4.34
CA MET A 182 22.17 0.09 -5.32
C MET A 182 20.94 0.99 -5.39
N THR A 183 20.21 0.87 -6.48
CA THR A 183 18.82 1.27 -6.59
C THR A 183 18.00 0.00 -6.76
N LEU A 184 17.16 -0.30 -5.78
CA LEU A 184 16.12 -1.30 -5.88
C LEU A 184 14.87 -0.62 -6.43
N THR A 185 14.43 -1.02 -7.63
CA THR A 185 13.23 -0.49 -8.27
C THR A 185 12.12 -1.54 -8.18
N VAL A 186 11.06 -1.24 -7.42
CA VAL A 186 9.88 -2.11 -7.30
C VAL A 186 8.73 -1.49 -8.10
N VAL A 187 8.08 -2.30 -8.95
CA VAL A 187 6.97 -1.84 -9.80
C VAL A 187 5.66 -2.39 -9.27
N ARG A 188 4.66 -1.54 -9.09
CA ARG A 188 3.30 -1.91 -8.68
C ARG A 188 2.28 -1.28 -9.64
N PRO A 189 1.14 -1.92 -9.91
CA PRO A 189 0.16 -1.39 -10.87
C PRO A 189 -0.55 -0.12 -10.40
N TRP A 190 -0.49 0.19 -9.10
CA TRP A 190 -1.20 1.30 -8.46
C TRP A 190 -0.32 2.52 -8.15
N ALA A 191 0.94 2.52 -8.55
CA ALA A 191 1.87 3.64 -8.30
C ALA A 191 2.99 3.72 -9.34
N ASP A 192 3.60 4.90 -9.41
CA ASP A 192 4.90 5.04 -10.07
C ASP A 192 5.95 4.12 -9.43
N PRO A 193 6.98 3.68 -10.18
CA PRO A 193 8.00 2.78 -9.65
C PRO A 193 8.67 3.30 -8.37
N PHE A 194 8.70 2.46 -7.34
CA PHE A 194 9.39 2.73 -6.09
C PHE A 194 10.88 2.54 -6.29
N ARG A 195 11.59 3.66 -6.50
CA ARG A 195 13.05 3.66 -6.57
C ARG A 195 13.63 3.89 -5.18
N LEU A 196 14.15 2.82 -4.59
CA LEU A 196 14.73 2.77 -3.25
C LEU A 196 16.24 2.73 -3.38
N ARG A 197 16.91 3.82 -2.98
CA ARG A 197 18.37 3.80 -2.92
C ARG A 197 18.80 3.07 -1.66
N SER A 198 19.58 2.02 -1.83
CA SER A 198 19.98 1.13 -0.76
C SER A 198 21.46 0.81 -0.83
N ARG A 199 21.96 0.18 0.22
CA ARG A 199 23.31 -0.34 0.34
C ARG A 199 23.22 -1.84 0.55
N ILE A 200 24.05 -2.62 -0.15
CA ILE A 200 24.18 -4.05 0.12
C ILE A 200 24.86 -4.22 1.49
N VAL A 201 24.21 -4.91 2.41
CA VAL A 201 24.72 -5.18 3.77
C VAL A 201 25.23 -6.61 3.87
N ALA A 202 24.50 -7.57 3.31
CA ALA A 202 24.82 -8.98 3.37
C ALA A 202 24.37 -9.68 2.08
N VAL A 203 25.03 -10.79 1.76
CA VAL A 203 24.89 -11.54 0.50
C VAL A 203 25.06 -13.02 0.82
N GLU A 204 24.06 -13.81 0.50
CA GLU A 204 24.06 -15.27 0.66
C GLU A 204 23.82 -15.91 -0.70
N SER A 205 24.73 -16.79 -1.13
CA SER A 205 24.53 -17.54 -2.37
C SER A 205 23.56 -18.68 -2.13
N GLY A 206 22.48 -18.72 -2.90
CA GLY A 206 21.63 -19.90 -3.05
C GLY A 206 22.07 -20.76 -4.24
N THR A 207 21.31 -21.82 -4.50
CA THR A 207 21.51 -22.73 -5.64
C THR A 207 21.14 -22.08 -6.97
N GLU A 208 20.06 -21.29 -7.01
CA GLU A 208 19.53 -20.66 -8.23
C GLU A 208 19.51 -19.13 -8.17
N THR A 209 19.42 -18.55 -6.97
CA THR A 209 19.34 -17.11 -6.75
C THR A 209 20.27 -16.68 -5.64
N VAL A 210 20.64 -15.41 -5.62
CA VAL A 210 21.45 -14.80 -4.56
C VAL A 210 20.55 -13.98 -3.66
N ARG A 211 20.53 -14.31 -2.37
CA ARG A 211 19.77 -13.55 -1.39
C ARG A 211 20.61 -12.36 -0.91
N VAL A 212 20.01 -11.17 -0.88
CA VAL A 212 20.68 -9.95 -0.43
C VAL A 212 19.88 -9.24 0.63
N LEU A 213 20.58 -8.70 1.63
CA LEU A 213 20.04 -7.73 2.56
C LEU A 213 20.45 -6.33 2.12
N LEU A 214 19.46 -5.47 1.96
CA LEU A 214 19.60 -4.10 1.51
C LEU A 214 19.19 -3.15 2.64
N ARG A 215 20.02 -2.15 2.95
CA ARG A 215 19.67 -1.08 3.90
C ARG A 215 19.44 0.24 3.17
N MET A 216 18.35 0.93 3.46
CA MET A 216 18.00 2.21 2.83
C MET A 216 19.07 3.26 3.12
N ALA A 217 19.51 3.94 2.07
CA ALA A 217 20.73 4.76 2.09
C ALA A 217 20.49 6.23 2.42
N ASP A 218 19.24 6.69 2.36
CA ASP A 218 18.87 8.08 2.65
C ASP A 218 17.40 8.20 3.14
N PRO A 219 17.02 9.31 3.79
CA PRO A 219 15.65 9.50 4.30
C PRO A 219 14.55 9.37 3.24
N ALA A 220 14.84 9.76 2.00
CA ALA A 220 13.86 9.64 0.91
C ALA A 220 13.61 8.17 0.53
N ALA A 221 14.65 7.33 0.54
CA ALA A 221 14.51 5.89 0.37
C ALA A 221 13.74 5.26 1.54
N ILE A 222 13.99 5.70 2.79
CA ILE A 222 13.27 5.24 3.99
C ILE A 222 11.78 5.54 3.89
N ASP A 223 11.42 6.79 3.57
CA ASP A 223 10.00 7.19 3.43
C ASP A 223 9.30 6.36 2.33
N ARG A 224 9.97 6.11 1.20
CA ARG A 224 9.41 5.30 0.10
C ARG A 224 9.28 3.81 0.46
N ALA A 225 10.28 3.24 1.12
CA ALA A 225 10.24 1.85 1.58
C ALA A 225 9.14 1.65 2.64
N ALA A 226 8.97 2.64 3.52
CA ALA A 226 7.90 2.67 4.52
C ALA A 226 6.50 2.69 3.88
N VAL A 227 6.30 3.51 2.84
CA VAL A 227 5.05 3.51 2.06
C VAL A 227 4.83 2.18 1.35
N LEU A 228 5.86 1.64 0.68
CA LEU A 228 5.75 0.36 -0.01
C LEU A 228 5.37 -0.77 0.97
N ALA A 229 6.07 -0.89 2.10
CA ALA A 229 5.77 -1.88 3.14
C ALA A 229 4.34 -1.76 3.66
N ALA A 230 3.87 -0.54 3.96
CA ALA A 230 2.51 -0.30 4.44
C ALA A 230 1.42 -0.62 3.41
N CYS A 231 1.76 -0.58 2.12
CA CYS A 231 0.86 -0.91 1.02
C CYS A 231 0.86 -2.39 0.62
N THR A 232 1.87 -3.19 1.03
CA THR A 232 2.05 -4.56 0.52
C THR A 232 2.18 -5.64 1.60
N ALA A 233 2.69 -5.33 2.80
CA ALA A 233 2.94 -6.33 3.84
C ALA A 233 1.75 -6.45 4.81
N PRO A 234 1.11 -7.63 4.96
CA PRO A 234 0.10 -7.87 6.00
C PRO A 234 0.64 -7.52 7.40
N GLY A 235 -0.23 -7.02 8.28
CA GLY A 235 0.15 -6.58 9.64
C GLY A 235 1.01 -5.31 9.73
N PHE A 236 1.57 -4.81 8.61
CA PHE A 236 2.31 -3.53 8.60
C PHE A 236 1.40 -2.39 8.17
N GLY A 237 1.06 -1.49 9.10
CA GLY A 237 0.19 -0.34 8.87
C GLY A 237 0.68 0.95 9.51
N ILE A 238 -0.23 1.89 9.74
CA ILE A 238 0.09 3.22 10.30
C ILE A 238 0.71 3.09 11.70
N GLN A 239 0.18 2.19 12.52
CA GLN A 239 0.73 1.94 13.86
C GLN A 239 2.18 1.46 13.79
N ALA A 240 2.48 0.54 12.86
CA ALA A 240 3.84 0.02 12.67
C ALA A 240 4.81 1.12 12.23
N LEU A 241 4.37 2.06 11.39
CA LEU A 241 5.18 3.23 11.01
C LEU A 241 5.55 4.08 12.24
N TRP A 242 4.61 4.33 13.15
CA TRP A 242 4.88 5.09 14.38
C TRP A 242 5.85 4.35 15.31
N THR A 243 5.71 3.03 15.45
CA THR A 243 6.68 2.20 16.20
C THR A 243 8.10 2.32 15.63
N HIS A 244 8.24 2.53 14.32
CA HIS A 244 9.52 2.77 13.66
C HIS A 244 9.99 4.24 13.70
N GLY A 245 9.27 5.12 14.41
CA GLY A 245 9.58 6.55 14.51
C GLY A 245 9.23 7.37 13.26
N LEU A 246 8.40 6.84 12.36
CA LEU A 246 8.08 7.44 11.07
C LEU A 246 6.68 8.04 11.03
N LYS A 247 6.50 9.07 10.20
CA LYS A 247 5.19 9.68 9.94
C LYS A 247 4.60 9.10 8.65
N PRO A 248 3.28 8.87 8.55
CA PRO A 248 2.63 8.29 7.35
C PRO A 248 2.50 9.32 6.21
N ARG A 249 3.62 9.91 5.80
CA ARG A 249 3.68 10.92 4.73
C ARG A 249 3.44 10.26 3.38
N GLY A 250 2.60 10.88 2.55
CA GLY A 250 2.34 10.41 1.18
C GLY A 250 1.49 9.13 1.07
N LEU A 251 1.33 8.35 2.14
CA LEU A 251 0.61 7.07 2.16
C LEU A 251 -0.79 7.15 1.53
N MET A 252 -1.55 8.18 1.90
CA MET A 252 -2.93 8.37 1.46
C MET A 252 -3.06 8.70 -0.04
N ARG A 253 -1.97 8.94 -0.77
CA ARG A 253 -1.99 9.08 -2.23
C ARG A 253 -2.24 7.75 -2.94
N HIS A 254 -2.04 6.64 -2.24
CA HIS A 254 -2.22 5.27 -2.75
C HIS A 254 -3.53 4.65 -2.26
N LEU A 255 -4.40 5.45 -1.63
CA LEU A 255 -5.74 5.01 -1.26
C LEU A 255 -6.64 5.01 -2.50
N ARG A 256 -7.28 3.89 -2.75
CA ARG A 256 -8.28 3.71 -3.80
C ARG A 256 -9.54 3.13 -3.20
N VAL A 257 -10.70 3.66 -3.56
CA VAL A 257 -11.98 3.06 -3.19
C VAL A 257 -12.64 2.52 -4.45
N VAL A 258 -13.11 1.28 -4.41
CA VAL A 258 -13.78 0.60 -5.52
C VAL A 258 -15.06 -0.07 -5.03
N PRO A 259 -16.10 -0.19 -5.87
CA PRO A 259 -17.23 -1.06 -5.55
C PRO A 259 -16.77 -2.52 -5.55
N ALA A 260 -17.33 -3.33 -4.64
CA ALA A 260 -17.17 -4.78 -4.64
C ALA A 260 -17.90 -5.37 -5.86
N ALA A 261 -17.20 -6.17 -6.66
CA ALA A 261 -17.70 -6.67 -7.94
C ALA A 261 -17.96 -8.19 -7.95
N GLY A 262 -17.52 -8.95 -6.93
CA GLY A 262 -17.69 -10.40 -6.90
C GLY A 262 -17.56 -11.05 -5.52
N ALA A 263 -17.68 -12.39 -5.50
CA ALA A 263 -17.67 -13.17 -4.25
C ALA A 263 -16.39 -12.98 -3.42
N ALA A 264 -15.23 -12.87 -4.06
CA ALA A 264 -13.96 -12.62 -3.37
C ALA A 264 -13.93 -11.27 -2.63
N ASP A 265 -14.53 -10.23 -3.23
CA ASP A 265 -14.66 -8.90 -2.60
C ASP A 265 -15.62 -8.96 -1.41
N MET A 266 -16.69 -9.75 -1.51
CA MET A 266 -17.63 -9.94 -0.40
C MET A 266 -16.98 -10.64 0.79
N VAL A 267 -16.17 -11.67 0.54
CA VAL A 267 -15.35 -12.32 1.59
C VAL A 267 -14.41 -11.30 2.23
N THR A 268 -13.75 -10.47 1.43
CA THR A 268 -12.84 -9.42 1.91
C THR A 268 -13.57 -8.37 2.77
N ALA A 269 -14.73 -7.89 2.32
CA ALA A 269 -15.53 -6.91 3.07
C ALA A 269 -15.96 -7.48 4.42
N ARG A 270 -16.38 -8.75 4.46
CA ARG A 270 -16.77 -9.43 5.69
C ARG A 270 -15.60 -9.66 6.64
N ALA A 271 -14.42 -10.00 6.12
CA ALA A 271 -13.20 -10.08 6.93
C ALA A 271 -12.86 -8.72 7.56
N LEU A 272 -12.97 -7.62 6.81
CA LEU A 272 -12.77 -6.27 7.35
C LEU A 272 -13.78 -5.90 8.43
N ARG A 273 -15.05 -6.29 8.28
CA ARG A 273 -16.09 -6.11 9.32
C ARG A 273 -15.72 -6.85 10.59
N ARG A 274 -15.30 -8.12 10.48
CA ARG A 274 -14.83 -8.93 11.60
C ARG A 274 -13.65 -8.26 12.30
N ASP A 275 -12.57 -8.00 11.57
CA ASP A 275 -11.31 -7.53 12.15
C ASP A 275 -11.49 -6.19 12.87
N ALA A 276 -12.29 -5.28 12.30
CA ALA A 276 -12.59 -4.00 12.91
C ALA A 276 -13.49 -4.11 14.15
N ASN A 277 -14.52 -4.96 14.14
CA ASN A 277 -15.43 -5.09 15.27
C ASN A 277 -14.84 -5.92 16.42
N GLN A 278 -14.12 -7.00 16.11
CA GLN A 278 -13.44 -7.81 17.12
C GLN A 278 -12.34 -7.04 17.84
N PHE A 279 -11.68 -6.09 17.18
CA PHE A 279 -10.77 -5.16 17.85
C PHE A 279 -11.43 -4.34 18.98
N TYR A 280 -12.74 -4.07 18.87
CA TYR A 280 -13.53 -3.43 19.91
C TYR A 280 -14.24 -4.42 20.86
N GLY A 281 -13.87 -5.71 20.82
CA GLY A 281 -14.45 -6.76 21.65
C GLY A 281 -15.86 -7.18 21.24
N ARG A 282 -16.32 -6.83 20.04
CA ARG A 282 -17.68 -7.14 19.56
C ARG A 282 -17.71 -8.50 18.86
N ARG A 283 -18.66 -9.36 19.23
CA ARG A 283 -18.85 -10.72 18.70
C ARG A 283 -17.53 -11.53 18.56
N PRO A 284 -16.77 -11.73 19.65
CA PRO A 284 -15.51 -12.47 19.62
C PRO A 284 -15.65 -13.93 19.16
N GLU A 285 -16.86 -14.51 19.28
CA GLU A 285 -17.21 -15.85 18.82
C GLU A 285 -17.34 -15.98 17.30
N ALA A 286 -17.70 -14.90 16.59
CA ALA A 286 -17.94 -14.88 15.15
C ALA A 286 -16.62 -14.79 14.36
N ARG A 287 -15.85 -15.88 14.32
CA ARG A 287 -14.51 -15.93 13.72
C ARG A 287 -14.51 -16.07 12.20
N ASP A 288 -15.53 -16.72 11.63
CA ASP A 288 -15.66 -16.88 10.18
C ASP A 288 -16.16 -15.56 9.58
N PRO A 289 -15.52 -15.00 8.53
CA PRO A 289 -16.08 -13.89 7.78
C PRO A 289 -17.55 -14.10 7.35
N ALA A 290 -17.97 -15.33 7.06
CA ALA A 290 -19.37 -15.63 6.71
C ALA A 290 -20.38 -15.20 7.78
N ASP A 291 -20.00 -15.25 9.07
CA ASP A 291 -20.85 -14.86 10.22
C ASP A 291 -21.15 -13.35 10.28
N TRP A 292 -20.44 -12.57 9.47
CA TRP A 292 -20.58 -11.12 9.33
C TRP A 292 -21.38 -10.70 8.08
N ALA A 293 -21.96 -11.68 7.38
CA ALA A 293 -22.98 -11.46 6.38
C ALA A 293 -24.31 -11.07 7.03
N ASP A 294 -25.10 -10.25 6.35
CA ASP A 294 -26.50 -10.07 6.71
C ASP A 294 -27.40 -9.97 5.46
N ARG A 295 -28.71 -9.99 5.68
CA ARG A 295 -29.72 -10.01 4.61
C ARG A 295 -29.63 -8.81 3.64
N LEU A 296 -29.08 -7.67 4.08
CA LEU A 296 -29.01 -6.47 3.27
C LEU A 296 -27.81 -6.46 2.34
N ASP A 297 -26.83 -7.36 2.53
CA ASP A 297 -25.68 -7.46 1.62
C ASP A 297 -26.14 -7.70 0.16
N GLY A 298 -27.20 -8.49 -0.05
CA GLY A 298 -27.76 -8.79 -1.37
C GLY A 298 -28.53 -7.64 -2.04
N SER A 299 -28.87 -6.58 -1.30
CA SER A 299 -29.58 -5.39 -1.80
C SER A 299 -28.77 -4.11 -1.59
N SER A 300 -27.45 -4.25 -1.59
CA SER A 300 -26.53 -3.15 -1.28
C SER A 300 -25.37 -3.11 -2.25
N ILE A 301 -24.79 -1.92 -2.37
CA ILE A 301 -23.51 -1.71 -3.02
C ILE A 301 -22.47 -1.58 -1.92
N LEU A 302 -21.53 -2.52 -1.90
CA LEU A 302 -20.40 -2.48 -0.98
C LEU A 302 -19.22 -1.79 -1.64
N PHE A 303 -18.46 -1.07 -0.84
CA PHE A 303 -17.21 -0.45 -1.23
C PHE A 303 -16.06 -1.09 -0.47
N LEU A 304 -14.93 -1.25 -1.15
CA LEU A 304 -13.66 -1.63 -0.57
C LEU A 304 -12.66 -0.49 -0.77
N ALA A 305 -12.00 -0.08 0.31
CA ALA A 305 -10.86 0.80 0.25
C ALA A 305 -9.58 -0.02 0.30
N TYR A 306 -8.73 0.18 -0.71
CA TYR A 306 -7.41 -0.41 -0.83
C TYR A 306 -6.34 0.65 -0.59
N LEU A 307 -5.34 0.30 0.21
CA LEU A 307 -4.09 1.04 0.30
C LEU A 307 -3.01 0.21 -0.39
N GLY A 308 -2.68 0.60 -1.62
CA GLY A 308 -1.91 -0.24 -2.54
C GLY A 308 -2.62 -1.56 -2.80
N ASP A 309 -1.99 -2.67 -2.39
CA ASP A 309 -2.53 -4.03 -2.58
C ASP A 309 -3.43 -4.48 -1.41
N LYS A 310 -3.43 -3.75 -0.29
CA LYS A 310 -4.11 -4.17 0.94
C LYS A 310 -5.54 -3.62 1.02
N PRO A 311 -6.56 -4.47 1.22
CA PRO A 311 -7.87 -3.98 1.63
C PRO A 311 -7.79 -3.49 3.08
N ILE A 312 -8.22 -2.26 3.35
CA ILE A 312 -8.08 -1.63 4.66
C ILE A 312 -9.38 -1.08 5.23
N ALA A 313 -10.44 -0.96 4.45
CA ALA A 313 -11.72 -0.46 4.93
C ALA A 313 -12.87 -0.89 4.01
N THR A 314 -14.09 -0.93 4.55
CA THR A 314 -15.30 -1.16 3.76
C THR A 314 -16.42 -0.24 4.22
N ALA A 315 -17.37 0.03 3.34
CA ALA A 315 -18.62 0.70 3.62
C ALA A 315 -19.73 0.02 2.81
N ARG A 316 -20.97 0.08 3.30
CA ARG A 316 -22.14 -0.43 2.60
C ARG A 316 -23.13 0.68 2.34
N LEU A 317 -23.65 0.72 1.11
CA LEU A 317 -24.76 1.57 0.71
C LEU A 317 -25.98 0.70 0.38
N VAL A 318 -27.01 0.74 1.22
CA VAL A 318 -28.25 0.01 1.00
C VAL A 318 -29.21 0.86 0.16
N VAL A 319 -29.64 0.32 -0.97
CA VAL A 319 -30.58 0.98 -1.89
C VAL A 319 -31.97 0.41 -1.62
N ASN A 320 -32.74 1.09 -0.76
CA ASN A 320 -34.06 0.60 -0.36
C ASN A 320 -35.14 0.81 -1.43
N GLY A 321 -34.99 1.78 -2.34
CA GLY A 321 -35.97 2.04 -3.40
C GLY A 321 -37.39 2.35 -2.92
N GLY A 322 -37.56 2.78 -1.67
CA GLY A 322 -38.86 2.96 -1.02
C GLY A 322 -39.41 1.73 -0.30
N ASP A 323 -38.75 0.57 -0.41
CA ASP A 323 -39.10 -0.63 0.36
C ASP A 323 -38.62 -0.50 1.80
N ARG A 324 -39.57 -0.38 2.73
CA ARG A 324 -39.31 -0.29 4.18
C ARG A 324 -38.60 -1.53 4.74
N SER A 325 -38.78 -2.69 4.11
CA SER A 325 -38.12 -3.94 4.50
C SER A 325 -36.61 -3.89 4.28
N LEU A 326 -36.13 -3.02 3.38
CA LEU A 326 -34.71 -2.86 3.03
C LEU A 326 -33.99 -1.75 3.82
N SER A 327 -34.49 -1.38 5.01
CA SER A 327 -33.81 -0.45 5.92
C SER A 327 -33.50 -1.11 7.27
N GLU A 328 -32.23 -1.07 7.68
CA GLU A 328 -31.78 -1.56 8.98
C GLU A 328 -32.20 -0.59 10.10
N LEU A 329 -32.23 0.72 9.81
CA LEU A 329 -32.77 1.73 10.72
C LEU A 329 -34.27 1.54 10.97
N GLN A 330 -35.08 1.35 9.93
CA GLN A 330 -36.53 1.19 10.05
C GLN A 330 -36.93 -0.03 10.90
N ALA A 331 -36.11 -1.09 10.89
CA ALA A 331 -36.33 -2.27 11.71
C ALA A 331 -36.09 -2.03 13.21
N GLN A 332 -35.41 -0.94 13.59
CA GLN A 332 -35.03 -0.63 14.97
C GLN A 332 -35.73 0.62 15.51
N VAL A 333 -35.95 1.62 14.66
CA VAL A 333 -36.58 2.89 15.01
C VAL A 333 -37.48 3.38 13.86
N PRO A 334 -38.61 4.03 14.15
CA PRO A 334 -39.50 4.54 13.10
C PRO A 334 -38.83 5.68 12.34
N VAL A 335 -38.44 5.44 11.09
CA VAL A 335 -37.86 6.46 10.20
C VAL A 335 -38.99 7.40 9.75
N PRO A 336 -38.87 8.73 9.91
CA PRO A 336 -39.92 9.67 9.53
C PRO A 336 -40.31 9.59 8.06
N ASP A 337 -41.61 9.74 7.77
CA ASP A 337 -42.17 9.64 6.40
C ASP A 337 -41.55 10.63 5.42
N THR A 338 -41.09 11.79 5.89
CA THR A 338 -40.40 12.78 5.06
C THR A 338 -39.15 12.23 4.36
N PHE A 339 -38.48 11.22 4.93
CA PHE A 339 -37.35 10.53 4.29
C PHE A 339 -37.81 9.54 3.23
N TRP A 340 -38.90 8.82 3.48
CA TRP A 340 -39.52 7.89 2.52
C TRP A 340 -40.05 8.64 1.29
N GLU A 341 -40.77 9.75 1.50
CA GLU A 341 -41.28 10.62 0.44
C GLU A 341 -40.16 11.28 -0.37
N GLY A 342 -39.06 11.66 0.29
CA GLY A 342 -37.92 12.31 -0.35
C GLY A 342 -36.94 11.36 -1.04
N GLY A 343 -36.99 10.06 -0.72
CA GLY A 343 -36.05 9.04 -1.14
C GLY A 343 -34.70 9.16 -0.41
N PHE A 344 -34.20 8.02 0.09
CA PHE A 344 -32.91 7.94 0.75
C PHE A 344 -32.17 6.65 0.47
N VAL A 345 -30.88 6.64 0.77
CA VAL A 345 -30.04 5.44 0.88
C VAL A 345 -29.49 5.33 2.30
N GLU A 346 -29.24 4.11 2.75
CA GLU A 346 -28.71 3.87 4.09
C GLU A 346 -27.22 3.52 4.02
N VAL A 347 -26.39 4.27 4.74
CA VAL A 347 -24.95 4.02 4.85
C VAL A 347 -24.69 3.25 6.14
N SER A 348 -24.12 2.06 6.01
CA SER A 348 -23.85 1.17 7.14
C SER A 348 -22.53 0.45 6.96
N ARG A 349 -22.11 -0.29 7.99
CA ARG A 349 -20.89 -1.14 7.98
C ARG A 349 -19.62 -0.39 7.55
N LEU A 350 -19.53 0.91 7.87
CA LEU A 350 -18.34 1.72 7.62
C LEU A 350 -17.27 1.37 8.67
N VAL A 351 -16.32 0.54 8.28
CA VAL A 351 -15.26 0.03 9.16
C VAL A 351 -13.89 0.25 8.54
N VAL A 352 -12.88 0.46 9.38
CA VAL A 352 -11.47 0.59 8.99
C VAL A 352 -10.68 -0.42 9.80
N HIS A 353 -9.80 -1.15 9.12
CA HIS A 353 -8.91 -2.14 9.73
C HIS A 353 -8.08 -1.50 10.85
N PRO A 354 -7.89 -2.19 12.01
CA PRO A 354 -7.24 -1.62 13.19
C PRO A 354 -5.86 -1.00 12.95
N ASP A 355 -5.06 -1.58 12.06
CA ASP A 355 -3.71 -1.10 11.71
C ASP A 355 -3.70 0.22 10.92
N PHE A 356 -4.86 0.64 10.40
CA PHE A 356 -5.01 1.80 9.51
C PHE A 356 -5.97 2.85 10.06
N ARG A 357 -6.26 2.83 11.37
CA ARG A 357 -7.22 3.77 11.97
C ARG A 357 -6.84 5.23 11.70
N GLY A 358 -7.82 6.01 11.24
CA GLY A 358 -7.70 7.44 11.01
C GLY A 358 -8.95 8.00 10.33
N ASN A 359 -9.25 9.29 10.55
CA ASN A 359 -10.47 9.90 10.01
C ASN A 359 -10.43 10.09 8.49
N ARG A 360 -9.23 10.22 7.91
CA ARG A 360 -9.07 10.45 6.47
C ARG A 360 -9.64 9.33 5.60
N ILE A 361 -9.36 8.07 5.94
CA ILE A 361 -9.89 6.91 5.22
C ILE A 361 -11.43 6.87 5.28
N ARG A 362 -12.02 7.27 6.41
CA ARG A 362 -13.48 7.37 6.55
C ARG A 362 -14.06 8.43 5.62
N TYR A 363 -13.42 9.59 5.51
CA TYR A 363 -13.84 10.64 4.58
C TYR A 363 -13.73 10.18 3.12
N ASP A 364 -12.67 9.46 2.76
CA ASP A 364 -12.49 8.95 1.39
C ASP A 364 -13.52 7.85 1.03
N LEU A 365 -13.90 6.99 1.98
CA LEU A 365 -15.04 6.06 1.81
C LEU A 365 -16.37 6.80 1.68
N PHE A 366 -16.61 7.78 2.57
CA PHE A 366 -17.85 8.56 2.56
C PHE A 366 -18.01 9.33 1.24
N ARG A 367 -16.91 9.79 0.64
CA ARG A 367 -16.89 10.40 -0.69
C ARG A 367 -17.44 9.51 -1.79
N GLU A 368 -17.07 8.24 -1.84
CA GLU A 368 -17.60 7.34 -2.87
C GLU A 368 -19.07 6.99 -2.62
N VAL A 369 -19.46 6.84 -1.36
CA VAL A 369 -20.85 6.67 -0.97
C VAL A 369 -21.70 7.87 -1.41
N GLU A 370 -21.23 9.09 -1.13
CA GLU A 370 -21.88 10.35 -1.53
C GLU A 370 -21.97 10.47 -3.06
N ARG A 371 -20.88 10.21 -3.77
CA ARG A 371 -20.85 10.24 -5.24
C ARG A 371 -21.92 9.33 -5.82
N LEU A 372 -22.00 8.09 -5.33
CA LEU A 372 -22.97 7.12 -5.80
C LEU A 372 -24.41 7.53 -5.42
N SER A 373 -24.62 8.01 -4.19
CA SER A 373 -25.91 8.52 -3.73
C SER A 373 -26.42 9.66 -4.62
N LEU A 374 -25.55 10.59 -5.01
CA LEU A 374 -25.89 11.67 -5.94
C LEU A 374 -26.27 11.14 -7.32
N SER A 375 -25.54 10.15 -7.87
CA SER A 375 -25.87 9.56 -9.17
C SER A 375 -27.24 8.86 -9.18
N MET A 376 -27.65 8.28 -8.05
CA MET A 376 -28.96 7.68 -7.87
C MET A 376 -30.10 8.71 -7.76
N GLY A 377 -29.78 10.01 -7.62
CA GLY A 377 -30.78 11.08 -7.52
C GLY A 377 -31.56 11.11 -6.20
N VAL A 378 -31.13 10.34 -5.19
CA VAL A 378 -31.77 10.32 -3.86
C VAL A 378 -31.50 11.63 -3.14
N ARG A 379 -32.41 12.03 -2.23
CA ARG A 379 -32.28 13.29 -1.51
C ARG A 379 -31.42 13.15 -0.26
N PHE A 380 -31.60 12.05 0.46
CA PHE A 380 -31.00 11.86 1.77
C PHE A 380 -30.04 10.67 1.81
N MET A 381 -29.02 10.79 2.64
CA MET A 381 -28.29 9.63 3.15
C MET A 381 -28.62 9.49 4.63
N LEU A 382 -29.00 8.30 5.07
CA LEU A 382 -29.30 8.00 6.47
C LEU A 382 -28.24 7.05 7.01
N PHE A 383 -27.83 7.23 8.26
CA PHE A 383 -26.85 6.38 8.93
C PHE A 383 -26.97 6.53 10.44
N ASP A 384 -26.32 5.65 11.19
CA ASP A 384 -26.11 5.83 12.62
C ASP A 384 -24.63 6.15 12.92
N ALA A 385 -24.40 6.77 14.06
CA ALA A 385 -23.06 7.07 14.52
C ALA A 385 -22.98 6.94 16.04
N ILE A 386 -21.89 6.30 16.51
CA ILE A 386 -21.49 6.40 17.92
C ILE A 386 -21.18 7.87 18.26
N PRO A 387 -21.36 8.32 19.52
CA PRO A 387 -21.21 9.72 19.91
C PRO A 387 -19.88 10.36 19.48
N ARG A 388 -18.79 9.57 19.50
CA ARG A 388 -17.45 10.02 19.11
C ARG A 388 -17.31 10.39 17.62
N LEU A 389 -18.15 9.83 16.74
CA LEU A 389 -18.12 10.09 15.30
C LEU A 389 -19.10 11.19 14.88
N VAL A 390 -20.04 11.59 15.74
CA VAL A 390 -21.03 12.63 15.44
C VAL A 390 -20.38 13.95 14.98
N PRO A 391 -19.34 14.49 15.67
CA PRO A 391 -18.71 15.74 15.23
C PRO A 391 -18.07 15.64 13.83
N MET A 392 -17.53 14.46 13.49
CA MET A 392 -16.94 14.20 12.18
C MET A 392 -18.01 14.31 11.08
N TYR A 393 -19.17 13.69 11.29
CA TYR A 393 -20.27 13.76 10.31
C TYR A 393 -20.91 15.15 10.24
N GLN A 394 -20.99 15.88 11.36
CA GLN A 394 -21.45 17.27 11.35
C GLN A 394 -20.54 18.19 10.53
N ALA A 395 -19.22 17.93 10.51
CA ALA A 395 -18.28 18.70 9.71
C ALA A 395 -18.55 18.62 8.20
N VAL A 396 -19.17 17.52 7.73
CA VAL A 396 -19.55 17.32 6.32
C VAL A 396 -21.03 17.58 6.03
N GLY A 397 -21.77 18.15 6.99
CA GLY A 397 -23.17 18.54 6.83
C GLY A 397 -24.20 17.54 7.38
N GLY A 398 -23.73 16.50 8.09
CA GLY A 398 -24.59 15.56 8.81
C GLY A 398 -25.37 16.24 9.94
N LYS A 399 -26.64 15.86 10.09
CA LYS A 399 -27.55 16.38 11.11
C LYS A 399 -28.12 15.23 11.93
N PRO A 400 -28.17 15.33 13.26
CA PRO A 400 -28.81 14.32 14.08
C PRO A 400 -30.33 14.37 13.90
N LEU A 401 -30.97 13.21 13.95
CA LEU A 401 -32.39 13.08 14.24
C LEU A 401 -32.59 12.96 15.75
N PRO A 402 -33.78 13.29 16.28
CA PRO A 402 -34.16 12.99 17.66
C PRO A 402 -34.47 11.49 17.84
N LEU A 403 -33.64 10.63 17.23
CA LEU A 403 -33.75 9.18 17.24
C LEU A 403 -32.42 8.59 17.69
N THR A 404 -32.50 7.66 18.62
CA THR A 404 -31.36 6.89 19.13
C THR A 404 -31.73 5.43 19.20
N LYS A 405 -30.75 4.55 19.05
CA LYS A 405 -30.93 3.11 19.20
C LYS A 405 -29.73 2.48 19.89
N LYS A 406 -29.91 1.27 20.41
CA LYS A 406 -28.80 0.45 20.90
C LYS A 406 -27.96 -0.02 19.69
N HIS A 407 -26.64 0.01 19.80
CA HIS A 407 -25.78 -0.63 18.81
C HIS A 407 -26.05 -2.15 18.83
N PRO A 408 -26.16 -2.83 17.68
CA PRO A 408 -26.49 -4.26 17.66
C PRO A 408 -25.49 -5.13 18.44
N ASP A 409 -24.21 -4.79 18.37
CA ASP A 409 -23.11 -5.58 18.93
C ASP A 409 -22.39 -4.92 20.13
N SER A 410 -22.96 -3.87 20.73
CA SER A 410 -22.37 -3.23 21.93
C SER A 410 -23.42 -2.54 22.78
N ASP A 411 -23.06 -2.16 24.01
CA ASP A 411 -23.94 -1.39 24.90
C ASP A 411 -23.94 0.11 24.60
N GLU A 412 -23.32 0.53 23.49
CA GLU A 412 -23.30 1.93 23.09
C GLU A 412 -24.64 2.37 22.49
N THR A 413 -25.14 3.52 22.93
CA THR A 413 -26.25 4.21 22.27
C THR A 413 -25.72 4.98 21.05
N VAL A 414 -26.27 4.69 19.88
CA VAL A 414 -25.95 5.40 18.63
C VAL A 414 -27.03 6.40 18.29
N ARG A 415 -26.63 7.50 17.63
CA ARG A 415 -27.55 8.53 17.14
C ARG A 415 -27.83 8.29 15.66
N VAL A 416 -29.10 8.36 15.28
CA VAL A 416 -29.46 8.38 13.86
C VAL A 416 -29.14 9.76 13.30
N MET A 417 -28.48 9.78 12.17
CA MET A 417 -28.06 10.98 11.47
C MET A 417 -28.49 10.92 10.02
N TYR A 418 -28.59 12.09 9.40
CA TYR A 418 -28.84 12.20 7.97
C TYR A 418 -28.01 13.31 7.34
N VAL A 419 -27.83 13.21 6.03
CA VAL A 419 -27.33 14.27 5.18
C VAL A 419 -28.41 14.60 4.15
N ASP A 420 -28.89 15.85 4.11
CA ASP A 420 -29.75 16.35 3.03
C ASP A 420 -28.86 16.92 1.92
N MET A 421 -28.58 16.07 0.93
CA MET A 421 -27.64 16.41 -0.15
C MET A 421 -28.15 17.58 -0.99
N ARG A 422 -29.47 17.64 -1.23
CA ARG A 422 -30.09 18.75 -1.96
C ARG A 422 -29.98 20.06 -1.18
N SER A 423 -30.18 20.05 0.14
CA SER A 423 -29.99 21.24 0.95
C SER A 423 -28.55 21.74 0.95
N ILE A 424 -27.56 20.84 0.94
CA ILE A 424 -26.13 21.21 0.92
C ILE A 424 -25.74 21.81 -0.42
N LEU A 425 -26.07 21.13 -1.52
CA LEU A 425 -25.73 21.57 -2.88
C LEU A 425 -26.62 22.73 -3.37
N GLY A 426 -27.75 22.95 -2.69
CA GLY A 426 -28.74 23.98 -3.00
C GLY A 426 -28.29 25.43 -2.77
N ARG A 427 -27.19 25.64 -2.02
CA ARG A 427 -26.70 26.97 -1.60
C ARG A 427 -25.17 26.97 -1.53
N VAL A 428 -24.53 28.10 -1.82
CA VAL A 428 -23.10 28.29 -1.52
C VAL A 428 -22.96 28.45 -0.01
N ASN A 429 -22.30 27.50 0.65
CA ASN A 429 -21.98 27.54 2.07
C ASN A 429 -20.68 26.76 2.36
N ARG A 430 -20.23 26.75 3.62
CA ARG A 430 -19.01 26.02 3.99
C ARG A 430 -19.06 24.52 3.62
N PHE A 431 -20.22 23.88 3.75
CA PHE A 431 -20.39 22.48 3.42
C PHE A 431 -20.37 22.26 1.91
N SER A 432 -21.01 23.14 1.13
CA SER A 432 -20.88 23.07 -0.33
C SER A 432 -19.42 23.25 -0.77
N ALA A 433 -18.64 24.10 -0.10
CA ALA A 433 -17.20 24.23 -0.36
C ALA A 433 -16.41 22.96 -0.01
N VAL A 434 -16.72 22.31 1.11
CA VAL A 434 -16.17 20.97 1.44
C VAL A 434 -16.54 19.98 0.33
N TRP A 435 -17.81 19.94 -0.06
CA TRP A 435 -18.35 19.10 -1.12
C TRP A 435 -17.78 19.42 -2.52
N LEU A 436 -17.33 20.64 -2.77
CA LEU A 436 -16.66 21.00 -4.03
C LEU A 436 -15.17 20.63 -3.99
N ALA A 437 -14.48 20.99 -2.91
CA ALA A 437 -13.03 20.79 -2.76
C ALA A 437 -12.66 19.30 -2.64
N GLY A 438 -13.50 18.49 -1.98
CA GLY A 438 -13.27 17.05 -1.86
C GLY A 438 -13.74 16.23 -3.06
N PHE A 439 -14.71 16.71 -3.85
CA PHE A 439 -15.57 15.84 -4.65
C PHE A 439 -15.85 16.35 -6.09
N GLY A 440 -15.56 17.63 -6.39
CA GLY A 440 -15.93 18.28 -7.65
C GLY A 440 -15.39 17.61 -8.93
N SER A 441 -14.15 17.13 -8.92
CA SER A 441 -13.50 16.50 -10.08
C SER A 441 -14.02 15.10 -10.42
N THR A 442 -14.72 14.45 -9.47
CA THR A 442 -15.29 13.10 -9.65
C THR A 442 -16.76 13.18 -10.07
N LEU A 443 -17.50 14.15 -9.50
CA LEU A 443 -18.88 14.42 -9.87
C LEU A 443 -18.99 14.95 -11.32
N GLY A 444 -18.10 15.85 -11.74
CA GLY A 444 -18.17 16.46 -13.07
C GLY A 444 -17.85 15.50 -14.23
N ARG A 445 -16.93 14.55 -14.06
CA ARG A 445 -16.65 13.51 -15.08
C ARG A 445 -17.80 12.53 -15.29
N HIS A 446 -18.53 12.21 -14.23
CA HIS A 446 -19.61 11.22 -14.29
C HIS A 446 -20.91 11.79 -14.84
N LEU A 447 -21.26 13.02 -14.46
CA LEU A 447 -22.42 13.72 -15.02
C LEU A 447 -22.28 13.95 -16.55
N ALA A 448 -21.04 14.07 -17.06
CA ALA A 448 -20.76 14.11 -18.49
C ALA A 448 -21.02 12.76 -19.20
N ILE A 449 -20.81 11.62 -18.52
CA ILE A 449 -21.01 10.27 -19.08
C ILE A 449 -22.50 9.90 -19.13
N GLU A 450 -23.30 10.31 -18.14
CA GLU A 450 -24.73 9.99 -18.07
C GLU A 450 -25.64 10.93 -18.91
N GLY A 451 -25.06 11.93 -19.59
CA GLY A 451 -25.84 12.92 -20.35
C GLY A 451 -26.76 13.80 -19.48
N ARG A 452 -26.58 13.79 -18.15
CA ARG A 452 -27.37 14.57 -17.19
C ARG A 452 -26.60 15.82 -16.76
N GLY A 453 -27.25 16.98 -16.79
CA GLY A 453 -26.64 18.19 -16.27
C GLY A 453 -26.46 18.09 -14.74
N PRO A 454 -25.36 18.60 -14.15
CA PRO A 454 -25.23 18.76 -12.69
C PRO A 454 -26.43 19.48 -12.05
N THR A 455 -27.09 20.32 -12.84
CA THR A 455 -28.32 21.01 -12.49
C THR A 455 -29.49 20.05 -12.25
N ASP A 456 -29.61 18.96 -12.99
CA ASP A 456 -30.72 18.00 -12.86
C ASP A 456 -30.58 17.10 -11.63
N ALA A 457 -29.34 16.69 -11.31
CA ALA A 457 -29.05 15.94 -10.08
C ALA A 457 -29.32 16.78 -8.81
N ILE A 458 -29.05 18.09 -8.86
CA ILE A 458 -29.25 18.98 -7.70
C ILE A 458 -30.70 19.49 -7.59
N LEU A 459 -31.37 19.78 -8.71
CA LEU A 459 -32.75 20.31 -8.70
C LEU A 459 -33.82 19.22 -8.62
N GLY A 460 -33.53 17.99 -9.07
CA GLY A 460 -34.54 16.97 -9.28
C GLY A 460 -35.56 17.37 -10.36
N PRO A 461 -36.65 16.58 -10.55
CA PRO A 461 -37.59 16.76 -11.65
C PRO A 461 -38.47 18.03 -11.57
N LYS A 462 -38.51 18.75 -10.42
CA LYS A 462 -39.32 19.97 -10.26
C LYS A 462 -38.43 21.22 -10.29
N ARG A 463 -38.24 21.76 -11.49
CA ARG A 463 -37.51 23.02 -11.74
C ARG A 463 -38.43 24.22 -11.47
N ARG A 464 -38.24 25.00 -10.39
CA ARG A 464 -38.67 26.42 -10.29
C ARG A 464 -38.17 27.10 -9.01
N GLY A 465 -37.61 28.32 -9.12
CA GLY A 465 -37.29 29.23 -8.01
C GLY A 465 -35.93 29.94 -8.12
N VAL A 466 -35.73 31.03 -7.37
CA VAL A 466 -34.49 31.84 -7.33
C VAL A 466 -33.26 31.01 -6.90
N GLY A 467 -33.45 29.99 -6.06
CA GLY A 467 -32.43 28.99 -5.73
C GLY A 467 -31.90 28.21 -6.95
N ALA A 468 -32.67 28.11 -8.04
CA ALA A 468 -32.25 27.46 -9.27
C ALA A 468 -31.13 28.22 -10.01
N ALA A 469 -30.96 29.52 -9.79
CA ALA A 469 -29.84 30.28 -10.35
C ALA A 469 -28.52 29.95 -9.64
N VAL A 470 -28.54 29.91 -8.29
CA VAL A 470 -27.40 29.51 -7.47
C VAL A 470 -27.00 28.06 -7.76
N ILE A 471 -27.99 27.16 -7.85
CA ILE A 471 -27.79 25.75 -8.17
C ILE A 471 -27.25 25.55 -9.59
N ARG A 472 -27.74 26.31 -10.58
CA ARG A 472 -27.18 26.29 -11.95
C ARG A 472 -25.72 26.76 -11.97
N ASN A 473 -25.38 27.82 -11.24
CA ASN A 473 -24.01 28.30 -11.13
C ASN A 473 -23.11 27.30 -10.40
N MET A 474 -23.62 26.64 -9.37
CA MET A 474 -22.92 25.57 -8.66
C MET A 474 -22.69 24.36 -9.57
N GLY A 475 -23.70 23.96 -10.34
CA GLY A 475 -23.57 22.91 -11.35
C GLY A 475 -22.51 23.24 -12.41
N ARG A 476 -22.43 24.51 -12.84
CA ARG A 476 -21.36 24.97 -13.75
C ARG A 476 -19.98 24.95 -13.10
N LEU A 477 -19.86 25.32 -11.83
CA LEU A 477 -18.60 25.23 -11.07
C LEU A 477 -18.12 23.79 -10.93
N LEU A 478 -19.05 22.87 -10.63
CA LEU A 478 -18.79 21.43 -10.59
C LEU A 478 -18.29 20.90 -11.95
N ALA A 479 -18.89 21.35 -13.05
CA ALA A 479 -18.46 20.99 -14.40
C ALA A 479 -17.09 21.59 -14.80
N ARG A 480 -16.72 22.76 -14.25
CA ARG A 480 -15.40 23.37 -14.47
C ARG A 480 -14.29 22.72 -13.65
N ALA A 481 -14.59 22.25 -12.44
CA ALA A 481 -13.64 21.53 -11.58
C ALA A 481 -13.26 20.13 -12.10
N SER A 482 -13.90 19.65 -13.17
CA SER A 482 -13.65 18.37 -13.84
C SER A 482 -12.87 18.45 -15.15
N GLY A 483 -12.54 19.66 -15.62
CA GLY A 483 -11.72 19.91 -16.82
C GLY A 483 -10.23 19.80 -16.55
#